data_AF-A0A7S4GK39-F1
#
_entry.id   AF-A0A7S4GK39-F1
#
_cell.length_a   1.000
_cell.length_b   1.000
_cell.length_c   1.000
_cell.angle_alpha   90.00
_cell.angle_beta   90.00
_cell.angle_gamma   90.00
#
_symmetry.space_group_name_H-M   'P 1'
#
loop_
_entity.id
_entity.type
_entity.pdbx_description
1 polymer ?
#
loop_
_entity_poly.entity_id
_entity_poly.type
_entity_poly.pdbx_seq_one_letter_code
_entity_poly.pdbx_strand_id
1 'polypeptide(L)'
;SLLGGWLGGDHSEVDAEALNGKWHLDPKILCDDEVIEMAFKTVRDMFVLTNKRILLVDVQGVTGSKTEYKCVPYRSIVHFSLVTAGAWDTDAELMLCTAAGELKQEIRKGQDVMKLQRILTQHCCP
;
A
#
# COMPACT_ATOMS: atom_id res chain seq x y z
N SER A 1 4.55 0.40 -21.27
CA SER A 1 5.54 -0.30 -20.43
C SER A 1 4.78 -0.77 -19.18
N LEU A 2 4.82 -2.03 -18.73
CA LEU A 2 5.97 -2.83 -18.29
C LEU A 2 6.95 -2.00 -17.47
N LEU A 3 6.51 -1.50 -16.32
CA LEU A 3 7.37 -1.01 -15.24
C LEU A 3 6.64 -1.38 -13.94
N GLY A 4 7.01 -2.42 -13.18
CA GLY A 4 8.39 -2.84 -12.94
C GLY A 4 9.19 -1.79 -12.17
N GLY A 5 8.50 -0.77 -11.63
CA GLY A 5 9.10 0.26 -10.80
C GLY A 5 9.34 -0.28 -9.40
N TRP A 6 10.49 -0.92 -9.22
CA TRP A 6 11.17 -1.08 -7.94
C TRP A 6 10.98 0.16 -7.06
N LEU A 7 10.23 0.02 -5.97
CA LEU A 7 10.04 1.06 -4.96
C LEU A 7 11.21 1.00 -3.98
N GLY A 8 12.40 1.36 -4.45
CA GLY A 8 13.59 1.52 -3.62
C GLY A 8 13.59 2.87 -2.90
N GLY A 9 13.38 2.85 -1.59
CA GLY A 9 13.50 3.99 -0.67
C GLY A 9 13.13 3.54 0.74
N ASP A 10 13.57 4.25 1.78
CA ASP A 10 13.25 3.91 3.18
C ASP A 10 11.72 3.75 3.36
N HIS A 11 11.26 2.51 3.56
CA HIS A 11 9.85 2.21 3.84
C HIS A 11 9.63 2.26 5.34
N SER A 12 9.00 3.33 5.82
CA SER A 12 8.59 3.45 7.23
C SER A 12 7.08 3.31 7.34
N GLU A 13 6.63 2.70 8.44
CA GLU A 13 5.21 2.69 8.79
C GLU A 13 4.79 4.13 9.03
N VAL A 14 3.67 4.53 8.44
CA VAL A 14 3.06 5.83 8.73
C VAL A 14 1.98 5.61 9.78
N ASP A 15 1.90 6.53 10.73
CA ASP A 15 0.80 6.59 11.68
C ASP A 15 -0.54 6.73 10.93
N ALA A 16 -1.30 5.64 10.92
CA ALA A 16 -2.58 5.55 10.24
C ALA A 16 -3.62 6.51 10.84
N GLU A 17 -3.59 6.78 12.15
CA GLU A 17 -4.53 7.69 12.80
C GLU A 17 -4.28 9.14 12.37
N ALA A 18 -3.01 9.55 12.40
CA ALA A 18 -2.61 10.88 11.90
C ALA A 18 -2.95 11.06 10.41
N LEU A 19 -2.73 10.03 9.58
CA LEU A 19 -3.02 10.08 8.16
C LEU A 19 -4.53 10.10 7.87
N ASN A 20 -5.33 9.36 8.65
CA ASN A 20 -6.79 9.41 8.60
C ASN A 20 -7.29 10.84 8.84
N GLY A 21 -6.87 11.47 9.93
CA GLY A 21 -7.28 12.85 10.24
C GLY A 21 -6.92 13.83 9.12
N LYS A 22 -5.70 13.70 8.58
CA LYS A 22 -5.27 14.54 7.46
C LYS A 22 -6.11 14.34 6.20
N TRP A 23 -6.31 13.10 5.74
CA TRP A 23 -6.94 12.81 4.45
C TRP A 23 -8.47 12.86 4.43
N HIS A 24 -9.11 13.01 5.60
CA HIS A 24 -10.50 13.43 5.70
C HIS A 24 -10.67 14.96 5.62
N LEU A 25 -9.60 15.73 5.83
CA LEU A 25 -9.62 17.19 5.85
C LEU A 25 -9.01 17.79 4.58
N ASP A 26 -7.71 17.58 4.36
CA ASP A 26 -6.97 18.10 3.20
C ASP A 26 -5.67 17.29 2.92
N PRO A 27 -5.53 16.70 1.72
CA PRO A 27 -6.54 16.61 0.67
C PRO A 27 -7.67 15.67 1.11
N LYS A 28 -8.94 16.08 0.93
CA LYS A 28 -10.12 15.26 1.28
C LYS A 28 -10.33 14.14 0.26
N ILE A 29 -9.52 13.09 0.35
CA ILE A 29 -9.51 11.97 -0.61
C ILE A 29 -10.17 10.70 -0.08
N LEU A 30 -10.36 10.62 1.24
CA LEU A 30 -11.12 9.54 1.88
C LEU A 30 -12.61 9.87 1.86
N CYS A 31 -13.45 8.85 1.66
CA CYS A 31 -14.88 8.98 1.93
C CYS A 31 -15.12 9.13 3.44
N ASP A 32 -16.28 9.68 3.83
CA ASP A 32 -16.58 9.95 5.25
C ASP A 32 -16.59 8.67 6.13
N ASP A 33 -16.80 7.48 5.54
CA ASP A 33 -16.75 6.18 6.21
C ASP A 33 -15.53 5.32 5.82
N GLU A 34 -14.54 5.92 5.15
CA GLU A 34 -13.32 5.24 4.74
C GLU A 34 -12.19 5.45 5.77
N VAL A 35 -11.67 4.36 6.32
CA VAL A 35 -10.64 4.40 7.38
C VAL A 35 -9.38 3.70 6.90
N ILE A 36 -8.24 4.37 7.01
CA ILE A 36 -6.90 3.79 6.82
C ILE A 36 -6.59 2.84 7.98
N GLU A 37 -6.32 1.58 7.66
CA GLU A 37 -5.98 0.53 8.64
C GLU A 37 -4.46 0.35 8.78
N MET A 38 -3.74 0.65 7.70
CA MET A 38 -2.29 0.52 7.59
C MET A 38 -1.76 1.33 6.41
N ALA A 39 -0.59 1.95 6.57
CA ALA A 39 0.05 2.72 5.53
C ALA A 39 1.58 2.58 5.60
N PHE A 40 2.19 2.33 4.45
CA PHE A 40 3.63 2.32 4.27
C PHE A 40 4.02 3.49 3.38
N LYS A 41 5.12 4.15 3.71
CA LYS A 41 5.64 5.25 2.89
C LYS A 41 7.10 4.99 2.53
N THR A 42 7.41 5.14 1.26
CA THR A 42 8.77 5.24 0.71
C THR A 42 9.22 6.71 0.72
N VAL A 43 10.44 7.02 0.28
CA VAL A 43 10.90 8.42 0.14
C VAL A 43 9.90 9.29 -0.66
N ARG A 44 9.19 8.72 -1.64
CA ARG A 44 8.24 9.45 -2.50
C ARG A 44 6.82 8.91 -2.49
N ASP A 45 6.65 7.61 -2.36
CA ASP A 45 5.37 6.94 -2.66
C ASP A 45 4.74 6.37 -1.40
N MET A 46 3.43 6.10 -1.44
CA MET A 46 2.71 5.47 -0.33
C MET A 46 1.88 4.29 -0.79
N PHE A 47 1.89 3.23 0.00
CA PHE A 47 1.01 2.07 -0.12
C PHE A 47 0.08 2.06 1.08
N VAL A 48 -1.22 2.26 0.84
CA VAL A 48 -2.21 2.50 1.90
C VAL A 48 -3.31 1.46 1.79
N LEU A 49 -3.63 0.79 2.89
CA LEU A 49 -4.77 -0.11 3.03
C LEU A 49 -5.86 0.60 3.82
N THR A 50 -7.04 0.75 3.22
CA THR A 50 -8.24 1.27 3.88
C THR A 50 -9.26 0.15 4.06
N ASN A 51 -10.34 0.39 4.79
CA ASN A 51 -11.47 -0.55 4.85
C ASN A 51 -12.24 -0.71 3.51
N LYS A 52 -11.83 -0.03 2.43
CA LYS A 52 -12.51 -0.07 1.12
C LYS A 52 -11.61 -0.49 -0.05
N ARG A 53 -10.33 -0.12 -0.01
CA ARG A 53 -9.40 -0.28 -1.13
C ARG A 53 -7.95 -0.26 -0.69
N ILE A 54 -7.09 -0.73 -1.57
CA ILE A 54 -5.67 -0.41 -1.55
C ILE A 54 -5.48 0.85 -2.40
N LEU A 55 -4.74 1.82 -1.88
CA LEU A 55 -4.43 3.08 -2.54
C LEU A 55 -2.92 3.23 -2.66
N LEU A 56 -2.43 3.37 -3.89
CA LEU A 56 -1.05 3.74 -4.17
C LEU A 56 -1.01 5.23 -4.46
N VAL A 57 -0.13 5.94 -3.78
CA VAL A 57 0.11 7.37 -4.01
C VAL A 57 1.51 7.51 -4.57
N ASP A 58 1.61 7.92 -5.84
CA ASP A 58 2.88 8.11 -6.55
C ASP A 58 3.11 9.61 -6.77
N VAL A 59 4.21 10.14 -6.22
CA VAL A 59 4.59 11.53 -6.39
C VAL A 59 5.53 11.66 -7.59
N GLN A 60 4.99 12.21 -8.67
CA GLN A 60 5.64 12.30 -9.97
C GLN A 60 6.31 13.65 -10.23
N GLY A 61 7.34 13.61 -11.10
CA GLY A 61 8.05 14.78 -11.59
C GLY A 61 9.17 15.26 -10.66
N VAL A 62 10.05 16.11 -11.20
CA VAL A 62 11.22 16.62 -10.47
C VAL A 62 10.82 17.49 -9.28
N THR A 63 9.73 18.26 -9.42
CA THR A 63 9.20 19.15 -8.38
C THR A 63 8.25 18.46 -7.39
N GLY A 64 7.85 17.21 -7.66
CA GLY A 64 6.84 16.49 -6.86
C GLY A 64 5.45 17.13 -6.88
N SER A 65 5.18 18.04 -7.81
CA SER A 65 3.91 18.79 -7.86
C SER A 65 2.74 18.02 -8.46
N LYS A 66 2.99 16.81 -9.00
CA LYS A 66 1.97 15.94 -9.56
C LYS A 66 1.88 14.68 -8.73
N THR A 67 0.68 14.31 -8.31
CA THR A 67 0.44 13.09 -7.54
C THR A 67 -0.57 12.21 -8.28
N GLU A 68 -0.20 10.96 -8.54
CA GLU A 68 -1.12 9.92 -9.02
C GLU A 68 -1.68 9.14 -7.83
N TYR A 69 -3.01 9.00 -7.79
CA TYR A 69 -3.72 8.18 -6.80
C TYR A 69 -4.31 6.96 -7.50
N LYS A 70 -3.67 5.80 -7.36
CA LYS A 70 -4.11 4.54 -7.97
C LYS A 70 -4.92 3.72 -6.99
N CYS A 71 -6.21 3.54 -7.30
CA CYS A 71 -7.12 2.77 -6.46
C CYS A 71 -7.23 1.33 -6.95
N VAL A 72 -6.96 0.37 -6.07
CA VAL A 72 -7.15 -1.06 -6.30
C VAL A 72 -8.24 -1.55 -5.33
N PRO A 73 -9.49 -1.70 -5.80
CA PRO A 73 -10.56 -2.26 -4.97
C PRO A 73 -10.23 -3.70 -4.55
N TYR A 74 -10.52 -4.10 -3.31
CA TYR A 74 -10.24 -5.47 -2.85
C TYR A 74 -10.89 -6.54 -3.72
N ARG A 75 -12.13 -6.31 -4.17
CA ARG A 75 -12.84 -7.21 -5.10
C ARG A 75 -12.15 -7.44 -6.44
N SER A 76 -11.14 -6.64 -6.79
CA SER A 76 -10.37 -6.78 -8.04
C SER A 76 -9.14 -7.68 -7.89
N ILE A 77 -8.81 -8.06 -6.65
CA ILE A 77 -7.69 -8.95 -6.33
C ILE A 77 -8.18 -10.39 -6.49
N VAL A 78 -7.62 -11.08 -7.48
CA VAL A 78 -7.96 -12.47 -7.80
C VAL A 78 -7.27 -13.43 -6.83
N HIS A 79 -6.02 -13.14 -6.48
CA HIS A 79 -5.28 -13.80 -5.41
C HIS A 79 -4.14 -12.88 -4.94
N PHE A 80 -3.57 -13.19 -3.78
CA PHE A 80 -2.37 -12.53 -3.28
C PHE A 80 -1.42 -13.54 -2.65
N SER A 81 -0.15 -13.17 -2.53
CA SER A 81 0.84 -13.94 -1.77
C SER A 81 1.70 -13.01 -0.95
N LEU A 82 2.05 -13.45 0.26
CA LEU A 82 2.94 -12.74 1.16
C LEU A 82 4.09 -13.68 1.53
N VAL A 83 5.31 -13.24 1.23
CA VAL A 83 6.54 -13.95 1.57
C VAL A 83 7.21 -13.19 2.70
N THR A 84 7.36 -13.80 3.87
CA THR A 84 8.03 -13.16 5.00
C THR A 84 9.54 -13.11 4.79
N ALA A 85 10.18 -12.06 5.31
CA ALA A 85 11.64 -11.98 5.35
C ALA A 85 12.25 -13.19 6.08
N GLY A 86 13.23 -13.84 5.45
CA GLY A 86 14.01 -14.92 6.06
C GLY A 86 15.06 -14.40 7.06
N ALA A 87 15.83 -15.30 7.67
CA ALA A 87 16.91 -14.89 8.60
C ALA A 87 18.00 -14.03 7.92
N TRP A 88 18.19 -14.20 6.62
CA TRP A 88 19.21 -13.53 5.80
C TRP A 88 18.66 -12.44 4.90
N ASP A 89 17.35 -12.42 4.70
CA ASP A 89 16.67 -11.43 3.87
C ASP A 89 16.13 -10.31 4.74
N THR A 90 16.21 -9.07 4.27
CA THR A 90 15.79 -7.92 5.07
C THR A 90 14.31 -7.63 4.90
N ASP A 91 13.72 -8.01 3.76
CA ASP A 91 12.41 -7.52 3.35
C ASP A 91 11.44 -8.69 3.12
N ALA A 92 10.17 -8.46 3.44
CA ALA A 92 9.06 -9.31 3.04
C ALA A 92 8.53 -8.84 1.68
N GLU A 93 7.97 -9.76 0.90
CA GLU A 93 7.43 -9.45 -0.43
C GLU A 93 5.92 -9.69 -0.46
N LEU A 94 5.16 -8.69 -0.88
CA LEU A 94 3.75 -8.78 -1.20
C LEU A 94 3.55 -8.81 -2.71
N MET A 95 2.73 -9.73 -3.19
CA MET A 95 2.22 -9.75 -4.55
C MET A 95 0.70 -9.75 -4.53
N LEU A 96 0.09 -8.84 -5.29
CA LEU A 96 -1.34 -8.78 -5.56
C LEU A 96 -1.58 -9.09 -7.04
N CYS A 97 -2.38 -10.11 -7.33
CA CYS A 97 -2.77 -10.44 -8.69
C CYS A 97 -4.15 -9.85 -8.99
N THR A 98 -4.24 -9.07 -10.05
CA THR A 98 -5.49 -8.50 -10.56
C THR A 98 -5.72 -8.93 -12.01
N ALA A 99 -6.93 -8.74 -12.52
CA ALA A 99 -7.21 -8.97 -13.94
C ALA A 99 -6.37 -8.07 -14.88
N ALA A 100 -5.84 -6.95 -14.38
CA ALA A 100 -4.99 -6.03 -15.13
C ALA A 100 -3.49 -6.37 -15.03
N GLY A 101 -3.11 -7.34 -14.20
CA GLY A 101 -1.73 -7.76 -13.97
C GLY A 101 -1.35 -7.83 -12.49
N GLU A 102 -0.07 -8.13 -12.25
CA GLU A 102 0.52 -8.23 -10.93
C GLU A 102 1.03 -6.88 -10.42
N LEU A 103 0.76 -6.61 -9.14
CA LEU A 103 1.41 -5.57 -8.38
C LEU A 103 2.31 -6.20 -7.32
N LYS A 104 3.57 -5.76 -7.24
CA LYS A 104 4.54 -6.25 -6.25
C LYS A 104 5.00 -5.11 -5.36
N GLN A 105 5.11 -5.38 -4.08
CA GLN A 105 5.51 -4.42 -3.05
C GLN A 105 6.48 -5.09 -2.08
N GLU A 106 7.65 -4.48 -1.87
CA GLU A 106 8.55 -4.85 -0.79
C GLU A 106 8.13 -4.18 0.51
N ILE A 107 8.22 -4.92 1.60
CA ILE A 107 7.88 -4.51 2.95
C ILE A 107 9.13 -4.69 3.82
N ARG A 108 9.74 -3.59 4.24
CA ARG A 108 10.98 -3.59 5.03
C ARG A 108 10.81 -4.29 6.38
N LYS A 109 11.91 -4.80 6.93
CA LYS A 109 11.97 -5.34 8.30
C LYS A 109 11.38 -4.36 9.33
N GLY A 110 10.65 -4.89 10.30
CA GLY A 110 10.08 -4.11 11.41
C GLY A 110 8.65 -3.60 11.17
N GLN A 111 8.12 -3.75 9.95
CA GLN A 111 6.71 -3.55 9.66
C GLN A 111 5.88 -4.76 10.13
N ASP A 112 4.63 -4.54 10.54
CA ASP A 112 3.73 -5.62 10.95
C ASP A 112 3.14 -6.40 9.76
N VAL A 113 3.98 -7.28 9.20
CA VAL A 113 3.66 -8.16 8.06
C VAL A 113 2.45 -9.07 8.37
N MET A 114 2.27 -9.47 9.63
CA MET A 114 1.15 -10.34 10.01
C MET A 114 -0.17 -9.57 10.08
N LYS A 115 -0.15 -8.30 10.52
CA LYS A 115 -1.31 -7.41 10.40
C LYS A 115 -1.66 -7.17 8.93
N LEU A 116 -0.67 -6.97 8.05
CA LEU A 116 -0.90 -6.88 6.60
C LEU A 116 -1.61 -8.12 6.05
N GLN A 117 -1.12 -9.32 6.38
CA GLN A 117 -1.76 -10.60 5.99
C GLN A 117 -3.22 -10.67 6.44
N ARG A 118 -3.50 -10.27 7.69
CA ARG A 118 -4.85 -10.29 8.26
C ARG A 118 -5.79 -9.32 7.55
N ILE A 119 -5.36 -8.08 7.31
CA ILE A 119 -6.16 -7.07 6.59
C ILE A 119 -6.49 -7.56 5.17
N LEU A 120 -5.49 -8.05 4.43
CA LEU A 120 -5.72 -8.57 3.08
C LEU A 120 -6.68 -9.76 3.08
N THR A 121 -6.54 -10.68 4.02
CA THR A 121 -7.45 -11.84 4.16
C THR A 121 -8.87 -11.38 4.45
N GLN A 122 -9.06 -10.44 5.39
CA GLN A 122 -10.36 -9.91 5.79
C GLN A 122 -11.14 -9.30 4.62
N HIS A 123 -10.45 -8.59 3.71
CA HIS A 123 -11.10 -7.88 2.62
C HIS A 123 -11.12 -8.62 1.27
N CYS A 124 -10.15 -9.50 1.02
CA CYS A 124 -10.07 -10.26 -0.25
C CYS A 124 -10.73 -11.64 -0.17
N CYS A 125 -10.92 -12.19 1.04
CA CYS A 125 -11.52 -13.51 1.27
C CYS A 125 -12.71 -13.44 2.24
N PRO A 126 -13.78 -12.71 1.88
CA PRO A 126 -14.97 -12.54 2.73
C PRO A 126 -15.81 -13.81 2.86
#